data_AF-A0A2P4P8F8-F1
#
_entry.id   AF-A0A2P4P8F8-F1
#
_cell.length_a   1.000
_cell.length_b   1.000
_cell.length_c   1.000
_cell.angle_alpha   90.00
_cell.angle_beta   90.00
_cell.angle_gamma   90.00
#
_symmetry.space_group_name_H-M   'P 1'
#
loop_
_entity.id
_entity.type
_entity.pdbx_description
1 polymer ?
#
loop_
_entity_poly.entity_id
_entity_poly.type
_entity_poly.pdbx_seq_one_letter_code
_entity_poly.pdbx_strand_id
1 'polypeptide(L)'
;REPEYRIYTRLITSTCGKPIYHFNDQVELLTALYDAIEGHRNLFRIANILHGDISLYNIMIGADGRGFIIDLDYAIDLGFDQSSATDCDQKKDAPCYRTGTLPFMAIEILNHNAKHTFQHDLEFFFYVLCWICSEYKG
;
A
#
# COMPACT_ATOMS: atom_id res chain seq x y z
N ARG A 1 -26.10 21.34 5.82
CA ARG A 1 -25.19 20.30 5.29
C ARG A 1 -25.84 19.78 4.02
N GLU A 2 -25.26 20.09 2.87
CA GLU A 2 -25.64 19.49 1.59
C GLU A 2 -25.40 17.96 1.68
N PRO A 3 -26.26 17.11 1.09
CA PRO A 3 -26.03 15.68 1.07
C PRO A 3 -24.80 15.34 0.21
N GLU A 4 -23.84 14.62 0.80
CA GLU A 4 -22.71 14.06 0.04
C GLU A 4 -23.23 12.98 -0.91
N TYR A 5 -23.11 13.22 -2.22
CA TYR A 5 -23.36 12.22 -3.23
C TYR A 5 -22.26 11.14 -3.19
N ARG A 6 -22.61 9.95 -2.72
CA ARG A 6 -21.73 8.77 -2.80
C ARG A 6 -22.00 8.04 -4.10
N ILE A 7 -21.00 7.99 -4.97
CA ILE A 7 -21.04 7.18 -6.18
C ILE A 7 -20.50 5.80 -5.80
N TYR A 8 -21.28 4.76 -6.09
CA TYR A 8 -20.85 3.39 -5.92
C TYR A 8 -20.09 2.94 -7.16
N THR A 9 -18.80 2.63 -7.00
CA THR A 9 -17.91 2.18 -8.07
C THR A 9 -17.54 0.70 -7.84
N ARG A 10 -17.45 -0.09 -8.92
CA ARG A 10 -16.92 -1.45 -8.88
C ARG A 10 -15.74 -1.56 -9.84
N LEU A 11 -14.59 -2.00 -9.33
CA LEU A 11 -13.45 -2.41 -10.14
C LEU A 11 -13.43 -3.94 -10.22
N ILE A 12 -13.40 -4.50 -11.43
CA ILE A 12 -13.30 -5.94 -11.67
C ILE A 12 -11.97 -6.19 -12.38
N THR A 13 -11.08 -6.93 -11.73
CA THR A 13 -9.77 -7.30 -12.28
C THR A 13 -9.75 -8.78 -12.68
N SER A 14 -8.99 -9.13 -13.71
CA SER A 14 -8.78 -10.52 -14.10
C SER A 14 -7.82 -11.26 -13.17
N THR A 15 -6.93 -10.53 -12.50
CA THR A 15 -6.06 -11.03 -11.44
C THR A 15 -6.90 -11.36 -10.22
N CYS A 16 -7.01 -12.65 -9.94
CA CYS A 16 -7.61 -13.20 -8.73
C CYS A 16 -6.52 -13.88 -7.91
N GLY A 17 -6.67 -13.81 -6.60
CA GLY A 17 -5.72 -14.41 -5.67
C GLY A 17 -6.35 -14.61 -4.31
N LYS A 18 -5.60 -15.28 -3.44
CA LYS A 18 -5.92 -15.38 -2.00
C LYS A 18 -5.04 -14.39 -1.24
N PRO A 19 -5.51 -13.80 -0.14
CA PRO A 19 -4.65 -12.98 0.72
C PRO A 19 -3.39 -13.72 1.18
N ILE A 20 -2.29 -13.01 1.37
CA ILE A 20 -0.96 -13.60 1.64
C ILE A 20 -0.93 -14.49 2.89
N TYR A 21 -1.79 -14.23 3.88
CA TYR A 21 -1.90 -15.02 5.10
C TYR A 21 -2.58 -16.39 4.90
N HIS A 22 -3.05 -16.72 3.70
CA HIS A 22 -3.52 -18.04 3.30
C HIS A 22 -2.45 -18.86 2.56
N PHE A 23 -1.17 -18.56 2.75
CA PHE A 23 -0.06 -19.31 2.16
C PHE A 23 -0.10 -20.81 2.54
N ASN A 24 0.38 -21.67 1.65
CA ASN A 24 0.44 -23.12 1.83
C ASN A 24 1.76 -23.57 2.49
N ASP A 25 2.85 -22.86 2.22
CA ASP A 25 4.15 -23.14 2.79
C ASP A 25 5.05 -21.88 2.79
N GLN A 26 6.20 -21.98 3.45
CA GLN A 26 7.14 -20.87 3.58
C GLN A 26 7.71 -20.41 2.23
N VAL A 27 7.81 -21.30 1.25
CA VAL A 27 8.30 -20.95 -0.09
C VAL A 27 7.28 -20.08 -0.81
N GLU A 28 5.98 -20.43 -0.75
CA GLU A 28 4.89 -19.63 -1.29
C GLU A 28 4.82 -18.26 -0.61
N LEU A 29 4.93 -18.20 0.72
CA LEU A 29 4.95 -16.94 1.48
C LEU A 29 6.10 -16.02 1.03
N LEU A 30 7.33 -16.53 1.01
CA LEU A 30 8.50 -15.73 0.66
C LEU A 30 8.50 -15.32 -0.81
N THR A 31 8.00 -16.19 -1.70
CA THR A 31 7.84 -15.88 -3.13
C THR A 31 6.83 -14.75 -3.31
N ALA A 32 5.67 -14.85 -2.67
CA ALA A 32 4.64 -13.82 -2.79
C ALA A 32 5.08 -12.48 -2.19
N LEU A 33 5.76 -12.50 -1.04
CA LEU A 33 6.27 -11.27 -0.44
C LEU A 33 7.33 -10.60 -1.33
N TYR A 34 8.25 -11.39 -1.89
CA TYR A 34 9.27 -10.89 -2.82
C TYR A 34 8.64 -10.21 -4.05
N ASP A 35 7.66 -10.86 -4.66
CA ASP A 35 6.98 -10.33 -5.84
C ASP A 35 6.16 -9.08 -5.53
N ALA A 36 5.53 -9.02 -4.36
CA ALA A 36 4.81 -7.85 -3.90
C ALA A 36 5.75 -6.65 -3.71
N ILE A 37 6.95 -6.86 -3.16
CA ILE A 37 8.00 -5.83 -3.03
C ILE A 37 8.47 -5.37 -4.42
N GLU A 38 8.68 -6.28 -5.36
CA GLU A 38 9.08 -5.90 -6.72
C GLU A 38 7.93 -5.16 -7.45
N GLY A 39 6.69 -5.56 -7.25
CA GLY A 39 5.50 -4.85 -7.72
C GLY A 39 5.40 -3.44 -7.16
N HIS A 40 5.64 -3.27 -5.86
CA HIS A 40 5.69 -1.97 -5.18
C HIS A 40 6.81 -1.09 -5.72
N ARG A 41 8.01 -1.67 -5.93
CA ARG A 41 9.13 -0.98 -6.56
C ARG A 41 8.81 -0.52 -7.97
N ASN A 42 8.09 -1.33 -8.76
CA ASN A 42 7.65 -0.95 -10.10
C ASN A 42 6.61 0.17 -10.06
N LEU A 43 5.68 0.14 -9.11
CA LEU A 43 4.72 1.22 -8.87
C LEU A 43 5.45 2.55 -8.61
N PHE A 44 6.49 2.52 -7.76
CA PHE A 44 7.29 3.71 -7.48
C PHE A 44 8.15 4.16 -8.67
N ARG A 45 8.90 3.26 -9.31
CA ARG A 45 9.90 3.64 -10.33
C ARG A 45 9.31 3.93 -11.71
N ILE A 46 8.26 3.21 -12.09
CA ILE A 46 7.68 3.27 -13.44
C ILE A 46 6.46 4.19 -13.45
N ALA A 47 5.58 4.05 -12.45
CA ALA A 47 4.35 4.83 -12.38
C ALA A 47 4.50 6.11 -11.54
N ASN A 48 5.61 6.28 -10.80
CA ASN A 48 5.82 7.40 -9.88
C ASN A 48 4.72 7.49 -8.80
N ILE A 49 4.25 6.33 -8.34
CA ILE A 49 3.18 6.21 -7.35
C ILE A 49 3.73 5.54 -6.07
N LEU A 50 3.39 6.10 -4.91
CA LEU A 50 3.51 5.41 -3.62
C LEU A 50 2.20 4.70 -3.30
N HIS A 51 2.26 3.50 -2.72
CA HIS A 51 1.05 2.73 -2.43
C HIS A 51 0.30 3.27 -1.22
N GLY A 52 1.01 3.55 -0.11
CA GLY A 52 0.44 4.21 1.06
C GLY A 52 -0.42 3.35 1.99
N ASP A 53 -0.63 2.07 1.69
CA ASP A 53 -1.42 1.14 2.54
C ASP A 53 -0.98 -0.31 2.32
N ILE A 54 0.30 -0.59 2.54
CA ILE A 54 0.80 -1.96 2.54
C ILE A 54 0.29 -2.69 3.79
N SER A 55 -0.49 -3.75 3.59
CA SER A 55 -1.06 -4.56 4.66
C SER A 55 -1.21 -6.02 4.23
N LEU A 56 -1.41 -6.94 5.19
CA LEU A 56 -1.67 -8.35 4.91
C LEU A 56 -2.95 -8.60 4.08
N TYR A 57 -3.86 -7.63 4.02
CA TYR A 57 -5.10 -7.71 3.24
C TYR A 57 -4.92 -7.22 1.80
N ASN A 58 -3.88 -6.43 1.56
CA ASN A 58 -3.59 -5.82 0.26
C ASN A 58 -2.46 -6.55 -0.49
N ILE A 59 -1.87 -7.59 0.11
CA ILE A 59 -0.92 -8.47 -0.56
C ILE A 59 -1.60 -9.80 -0.87
N MET A 60 -1.55 -10.19 -2.14
CA MET A 60 -2.27 -11.33 -2.69
C MET A 60 -1.30 -12.37 -3.27
N ILE A 61 -1.70 -13.64 -3.22
CA ILE A 61 -1.05 -14.78 -3.88
C ILE A 61 -1.93 -15.18 -5.07
N GLY A 62 -1.38 -15.05 -6.27
CA GLY A 62 -2.01 -15.48 -7.51
C GLY A 62 -2.10 -17.00 -7.63
N ALA A 63 -2.92 -17.47 -8.57
CA ALA A 63 -3.07 -18.91 -8.85
C ALA A 63 -1.76 -19.59 -9.32
N ASP A 64 -0.79 -18.79 -9.78
CA ASP A 64 0.56 -19.20 -10.18
C ASP A 64 1.58 -19.20 -9.01
N GLY A 65 1.13 -18.91 -7.79
CA GLY A 65 1.97 -18.81 -6.60
C GLY A 65 2.79 -17.51 -6.53
N ARG A 66 2.54 -16.56 -7.44
CA ARG A 66 3.24 -15.27 -7.50
C ARG A 66 2.49 -14.22 -6.68
N GLY A 67 3.24 -13.30 -6.09
CA GLY A 67 2.67 -12.23 -5.28
C GLY A 67 2.33 -10.98 -6.08
N PHE A 68 1.32 -10.25 -5.63
CA PHE A 68 1.02 -8.91 -6.13
C PHE A 68 0.31 -8.07 -5.06
N ILE A 69 0.41 -6.75 -5.19
CA ILE A 69 -0.29 -5.79 -4.34
C ILE A 69 -1.56 -5.27 -5.02
N ILE A 70 -2.58 -4.98 -4.22
CA ILE A 70 -3.86 -4.40 -4.63
C ILE A 70 -4.19 -3.20 -3.74
N ASP A 71 -5.30 -2.53 -4.05
CA ASP A 71 -5.85 -1.42 -3.27
C ASP A 71 -4.98 -0.16 -3.28
N LEU A 72 -5.19 0.65 -4.32
CA LEU A 72 -4.50 1.93 -4.52
C LEU A 72 -5.37 3.12 -4.06
N ASP A 73 -6.39 2.89 -3.23
CA ASP A 73 -7.30 3.96 -2.80
C ASP A 73 -6.59 5.04 -1.97
N TYR A 74 -5.45 4.69 -1.35
CA TYR A 74 -4.57 5.60 -0.61
C TYR A 74 -3.28 5.97 -1.34
N ALA A 75 -3.17 5.62 -2.63
CA ALA A 75 -1.96 5.85 -3.39
C ALA A 75 -1.69 7.34 -3.62
N ILE A 76 -0.40 7.70 -3.61
CA ILE A 76 0.07 9.08 -3.84
C ILE A 76 0.80 9.13 -5.18
N ASP A 77 0.22 9.83 -6.16
CA ASP A 77 0.87 10.14 -7.43
C ASP A 77 1.88 11.28 -7.25
N LEU A 78 3.17 10.96 -7.36
CA LEU A 78 4.26 11.91 -7.20
C LEU A 78 4.53 12.74 -8.47
N GLY A 79 3.92 12.39 -9.61
CA GLY A 79 4.07 13.08 -10.88
C GLY A 79 3.06 14.23 -11.06
N PHE A 80 1.87 14.08 -10.49
CA PHE A 80 0.85 15.13 -10.52
C PHE A 80 1.23 16.33 -9.62
N ASP A 81 1.96 16.08 -8.54
CA ASP A 81 2.31 17.06 -7.50
C ASP A 81 3.36 18.12 -7.94
N GLN A 82 3.96 17.99 -9.13
CA GLN A 82 4.92 18.97 -9.68
C GLN A 82 4.30 19.99 -10.65
N SER A 83 3.10 19.76 -11.18
CA SER A 83 2.49 20.64 -12.20
C SER A 83 1.63 21.76 -11.60
N SER A 84 1.37 21.71 -10.28
CA SER A 84 0.62 22.73 -9.54
C SER A 84 1.51 23.64 -8.67
N ALA A 85 2.81 23.65 -8.91
CA ALA A 85 3.80 24.45 -8.15
C ALA A 85 4.29 25.70 -8.89
N THR A 86 3.57 26.18 -9.91
CA THR A 86 3.67 27.57 -10.35
C THR A 86 2.55 28.37 -9.70
N ASP A 87 2.94 29.25 -8.78
CA ASP A 87 2.14 30.32 -8.18
C ASP A 87 1.09 29.91 -7.14
N CYS A 88 1.53 29.35 -6.01
CA CYS A 88 0.97 29.79 -4.72
C CYS A 88 1.96 29.58 -3.58
N ASP A 89 2.52 30.70 -3.12
CA ASP A 89 2.97 30.87 -1.75
C ASP A 89 1.91 30.29 -0.78
N GLN A 90 2.37 29.48 0.17
CA GLN A 90 1.60 29.00 1.33
C GLN A 90 0.45 28.01 1.05
N LYS A 91 0.79 26.72 0.93
CA LYS A 91 -0.06 25.65 1.50
C LYS A 91 0.76 24.83 2.48
N LYS A 92 0.86 25.34 3.73
CA LYS A 92 1.26 24.56 4.91
C LYS A 92 0.16 23.59 5.38
N ASP A 93 -0.97 23.55 4.69
CA ASP A 93 -2.19 22.83 5.09
C ASP A 93 -2.66 21.81 4.03
N ALA A 94 -1.74 21.17 3.31
CA ALA A 94 -2.12 19.92 2.64
C ALA A 94 -2.46 18.92 3.76
N PRO A 95 -3.68 18.35 3.80
CA PRO A 95 -4.04 17.41 4.85
C PRO A 95 -3.04 16.26 4.78
N CYS A 96 -2.23 16.12 5.83
CA CYS A 96 -1.49 14.89 6.08
C CYS A 96 -2.56 13.85 6.35
N TYR A 97 -3.03 13.18 5.29
CA TYR A 97 -3.98 12.10 5.39
C TYR A 97 -3.31 11.01 6.21
N ARG A 98 -3.63 10.99 7.51
CA ARG A 98 -3.38 9.86 8.40
C ARG A 98 -4.27 8.73 7.93
N THR A 99 -3.83 8.04 6.90
CA THR A 99 -4.57 6.93 6.30
C THR A 99 -3.67 5.70 6.25
N GLY A 100 -4.25 4.59 6.70
CA GLY A 100 -3.59 3.33 6.96
C GLY A 100 -4.43 2.55 7.97
N THR A 101 -4.57 1.24 7.77
CA THR A 101 -5.32 0.37 8.70
C THR A 101 -4.61 0.36 10.06
N LEU A 102 -5.33 0.65 11.15
CA LEU A 102 -4.80 0.94 12.50
C LEU A 102 -3.72 0.00 13.10
N PRO A 103 -3.55 -1.29 12.72
CA PRO A 103 -2.42 -2.10 13.16
C PRO A 103 -1.14 -1.94 12.33
N PHE A 104 -1.19 -1.29 11.16
CA PHE A 104 -0.11 -1.21 10.16
C PHE A 104 0.18 0.24 9.79
N MET A 105 0.23 1.16 10.76
CA MET A 105 0.67 2.54 10.53
C MET A 105 2.11 2.69 11.05
N ALA A 106 3.02 3.21 10.22
CA ALA A 106 4.45 3.21 10.49
C ALA A 106 4.73 4.14 11.66
N ILE A 107 5.70 3.79 12.50
CA ILE A 107 5.99 4.48 13.76
C ILE A 107 6.26 5.98 13.55
N GLU A 108 6.82 6.37 12.40
CA GLU A 108 7.07 7.78 12.06
C GLU A 108 5.81 8.56 11.63
N ILE A 109 4.83 7.90 10.99
CA ILE A 109 3.54 8.53 10.59
C ILE A 109 2.70 8.83 11.83
N LEU A 110 2.76 7.95 12.84
CA LEU A 110 2.07 8.15 14.12
C LEU A 110 2.70 9.28 14.96
N ASN A 111 4.02 9.47 14.89
CA ASN A 111 4.75 10.37 15.80
C ASN A 111 5.01 11.77 15.25
N HIS A 112 5.13 11.98 13.93
CA HIS A 112 5.75 13.23 13.42
C HIS A 112 5.11 13.93 12.21
N ASN A 113 3.86 13.62 11.81
CA ASN A 113 3.26 14.19 10.58
C ASN A 113 4.24 14.11 9.39
N ALA A 114 4.98 13.00 9.30
CA ALA A 114 6.01 12.81 8.30
C ALA A 114 5.36 12.57 6.93
N LYS A 115 6.00 13.06 5.86
CA LYS A 115 5.57 12.75 4.49
C LYS A 115 5.78 11.25 4.25
N HIS A 116 4.73 10.55 3.82
CA HIS A 116 4.84 9.15 3.44
C HIS A 116 5.93 8.98 2.38
N THR A 117 6.84 8.04 2.59
CA THR A 117 7.93 7.74 1.64
C THR A 117 7.92 6.28 1.25
N PHE A 118 8.66 5.95 0.20
CA PHE A 118 8.92 4.57 -0.20
C PHE A 118 9.51 3.71 0.92
N GLN A 119 10.33 4.29 1.82
CA GLN A 119 10.92 3.53 2.93
C GLN A 119 9.89 3.09 3.96
N HIS A 120 8.86 3.91 4.20
CA HIS A 120 7.77 3.56 5.10
C HIS A 120 6.99 2.35 4.57
N ASP A 121 6.74 2.28 3.26
CA ASP A 121 6.12 1.09 2.64
C ASP A 121 6.98 -0.18 2.84
N LEU A 122 8.31 -0.06 2.77
CA LEU A 122 9.21 -1.19 3.06
C LEU A 122 9.18 -1.62 4.53
N GLU A 123 9.03 -0.68 5.46
CA GLU A 123 8.85 -0.98 6.87
C GLU A 123 7.57 -1.80 7.10
N PHE A 124 6.49 -1.49 6.37
CA PHE A 124 5.26 -2.28 6.43
C PHE A 124 5.42 -3.70 5.91
N PHE A 125 6.16 -3.92 4.83
CA PHE A 125 6.46 -5.27 4.37
C PHE A 125 7.18 -6.10 5.46
N PHE A 126 8.09 -5.47 6.21
CA PHE A 126 8.75 -6.11 7.34
C PHE A 126 7.76 -6.47 8.46
N TYR A 127 6.89 -5.54 8.87
CA TYR A 127 5.88 -5.82 9.90
C TYR A 127 4.87 -6.88 9.48
N VAL A 128 4.45 -6.88 8.22
CA VAL A 128 3.59 -7.93 7.67
C VAL A 128 4.27 -9.30 7.79
N LEU A 129 5.55 -9.41 7.43
CA LEU A 129 6.30 -10.66 7.58
C LEU A 129 6.37 -11.11 9.04
N CYS A 130 6.71 -10.20 9.97
CA CYS A 130 6.76 -10.51 11.40
C CYS A 130 5.40 -10.99 11.94
N TRP A 131 4.32 -10.34 11.52
CA TRP A 131 2.97 -10.70 11.94
C TRP A 131 2.56 -12.07 11.41
N ILE A 132 2.81 -12.35 10.13
CA ILE A 132 2.52 -13.65 9.52
C ILE A 132 3.28 -14.77 10.23
N CYS A 133 4.58 -14.58 10.47
CA CYS A 133 5.41 -15.56 11.17
C CYS A 133 4.99 -15.81 12.62
N SER A 134 4.25 -14.89 13.25
CA SER A 134 3.80 -15.01 14.64
C SER A 134 2.41 -15.65 14.75
N GLU A 135 1.50 -15.31 13.84
CA GLU A 135 0.06 -15.61 13.99
C GLU A 135 -0.47 -16.67 13.01
N TYR A 136 0.25 -16.99 11.94
CA TYR A 136 -0.23 -17.88 10.89
C TYR A 136 0.66 -19.10 10.68
N LYS A 137 0.04 -20.21 10.26
CA LYS A 137 0.72 -21.44 9.89
C LYS A 137 0.43 -21.74 8.42
N GLY A 138 1.48 -22.09 7.69
CA GLY A 138 1.41 -22.77 6.39
C GLY A 138 1.52 -24.27 6.60
#